data_AF-A0AAU9RVE1-F1
#
_entry.id   AF-A0AAU9RVE1-F1
#
_cell.length_a   1.000
_cell.length_b   1.000
_cell.length_c   1.000
_cell.angle_alpha   90.00
_cell.angle_beta   90.00
_cell.angle_gamma   90.00
#
_symmetry.space_group_name_H-M   'P 1'
#
loop_
_entity.id
_entity.type
_entity.pdbx_description
1 polymer ?
#
loop_
_entity_poly.entity_id
_entity_poly.type
_entity_poly.pdbx_seq_one_letter_code
_entity_poly.pdbx_strand_id
1 'polypeptide(L)'
;MPPENFFSVYYSTVFVFLLLSPALASESDHKYQVGEQVTLWTRTVGPYNNPKETYNYYSLPFCNRAENYIETNAIGEVLGGVEIMHSLIGIAFLKNVDKSLICQLKLDEDKVKQFKDAIENRYWFELYIDDLPMWGFIVSMIIVKTLRNDNRKYAHQEEDGVMERLVVMSPHQPHGPPRVLVLISAAVGTGAQLVFLLLLVMLVTIVGTLYLGYVLHFSYDELLME
;
A
#
# COMPACT_ATOMS: atom_id res chain seq x y z
N MET A 1 1.71 -60.42 -5.57
CA MET A 1 0.72 -59.69 -6.39
C MET A 1 0.35 -58.42 -5.66
N PRO A 2 0.67 -57.21 -6.17
CA PRO A 2 0.17 -56.00 -5.56
C PRO A 2 -1.34 -55.92 -5.78
N PRO A 3 -2.15 -55.55 -4.78
CA PRO A 3 -3.59 -55.53 -4.94
C PRO A 3 -3.95 -54.40 -5.90
N GLU A 4 -4.75 -54.71 -6.91
CA GLU A 4 -5.34 -53.80 -7.92
C GLU A 4 -5.92 -52.51 -7.28
N ASN A 5 -6.28 -52.58 -5.99
CA ASN A 5 -6.87 -51.52 -5.18
C ASN A 5 -5.88 -50.49 -4.63
N PHE A 6 -4.58 -50.78 -4.59
CA PHE A 6 -3.58 -49.88 -3.98
C PHE A 6 -3.44 -48.59 -4.78
N PHE A 7 -3.38 -48.69 -6.11
CA PHE A 7 -3.29 -47.53 -7.00
C PHE A 7 -4.57 -46.70 -6.97
N SER A 8 -5.75 -47.34 -6.91
CA SER A 8 -7.04 -46.63 -6.86
C SER A 8 -7.21 -45.84 -5.55
N VAL A 9 -6.87 -46.43 -4.41
CA VAL A 9 -6.88 -45.75 -3.11
C VAL A 9 -5.85 -44.62 -3.10
N TYR A 10 -4.66 -44.83 -3.68
CA TYR A 10 -3.62 -43.82 -3.80
C TYR A 10 -4.05 -42.59 -4.61
N TYR A 11 -4.62 -42.79 -5.81
CA TYR A 11 -5.10 -41.66 -6.60
C TYR A 11 -6.26 -40.93 -5.92
N SER A 12 -7.11 -41.66 -5.18
CA SER A 12 -8.21 -41.08 -4.41
C SER A 12 -7.72 -40.24 -3.24
N THR A 13 -6.68 -40.68 -2.49
CA THR A 13 -6.15 -39.89 -1.38
C THR A 13 -5.42 -38.63 -1.85
N VAL A 14 -4.68 -38.71 -2.95
CA VAL A 14 -4.03 -37.54 -3.58
C VAL A 14 -5.08 -36.55 -4.08
N PHE A 15 -6.16 -37.02 -4.70
CA PHE A 15 -7.25 -36.17 -5.17
C PHE A 15 -8.01 -35.48 -4.01
N VAL A 16 -8.22 -36.17 -2.90
CA VAL A 16 -8.82 -35.58 -1.70
C VAL A 16 -7.91 -34.50 -1.08
N PHE A 17 -6.59 -34.74 -1.02
CA PHE A 17 -5.63 -33.71 -0.59
C PHE A 17 -5.60 -32.48 -1.51
N LEU A 18 -5.82 -32.67 -2.83
CA LEU A 18 -5.93 -31.58 -3.80
C LEU A 18 -7.12 -30.64 -3.49
N LEU A 19 -8.24 -31.20 -3.02
CA LEU A 19 -9.46 -30.47 -2.70
C LEU A 19 -9.42 -29.77 -1.33
N LEU A 20 -8.52 -30.18 -0.43
CA LEU A 20 -8.49 -29.74 0.97
C LEU A 20 -7.41 -28.68 1.27
N SER A 21 -6.59 -28.26 0.31
CA SER A 21 -5.57 -27.24 0.54
C SER A 21 -6.22 -25.87 0.83
N PRO A 22 -6.06 -25.30 2.04
CA PRO A 22 -6.59 -23.97 2.32
C PRO A 22 -5.74 -22.91 1.60
N ALA A 23 -6.35 -22.14 0.70
CA ALA A 23 -5.77 -20.91 0.20
C ALA A 23 -6.00 -19.81 1.25
N LEU A 24 -4.96 -19.46 2.01
CA LEU A 24 -4.98 -18.29 2.90
C LEU A 24 -4.66 -17.05 2.06
N ALA A 25 -5.69 -16.40 1.53
CA ALA A 25 -5.58 -15.05 1.01
C ALA A 25 -6.00 -14.09 2.13
N SER A 26 -5.06 -13.30 2.63
CA SER A 26 -5.36 -12.19 3.53
C SER A 26 -5.40 -10.91 2.71
N GLU A 27 -6.58 -10.33 2.57
CA GLU A 27 -6.77 -8.97 2.06
C GLU A 27 -6.81 -8.04 3.28
N SER A 28 -5.92 -7.04 3.34
CA SER A 28 -5.96 -6.05 4.41
C SER A 28 -7.21 -5.17 4.22
N ASP A 29 -8.19 -5.32 5.09
CA ASP A 29 -9.43 -4.55 5.03
C ASP A 29 -9.16 -3.11 5.56
N HIS A 30 -9.16 -2.10 4.68
CA HIS A 30 -9.03 -0.68 5.06
C HIS A 30 -10.36 -0.13 5.62
N LYS A 31 -10.76 -0.61 6.81
CA LYS A 31 -11.97 -0.16 7.49
C LYS A 31 -11.63 0.63 8.75
N TYR A 32 -11.93 1.92 8.72
CA TYR A 32 -11.75 2.82 9.86
C TYR A 32 -12.92 2.76 10.83
N GLN A 33 -12.61 2.80 12.13
CA GLN A 33 -13.59 3.05 13.18
C GLN A 33 -13.82 4.55 13.37
N VAL A 34 -14.99 4.91 13.89
CA VAL A 34 -15.31 6.30 14.20
C VAL A 34 -14.32 6.83 15.24
N GLY A 35 -13.66 7.94 14.92
CA GLY A 35 -12.65 8.57 15.78
C GLY A 35 -11.24 7.97 15.67
N GLU A 36 -11.04 6.97 14.81
CA GLU A 36 -9.70 6.44 14.51
C GLU A 36 -8.84 7.49 13.82
N GLN A 37 -7.54 7.49 14.13
CA GLN A 37 -6.60 8.42 13.51
C GLN A 37 -6.30 7.98 12.09
N VAL A 38 -6.59 8.86 11.13
CA VAL A 38 -6.24 8.69 9.73
C VAL A 38 -4.97 9.48 9.45
N THR A 39 -4.01 8.79 8.86
CA THR A 39 -2.71 9.38 8.50
C THR A 39 -2.79 10.14 7.19
N LEU A 40 -2.33 11.39 7.22
CA LEU A 40 -2.10 12.19 6.02
C LEU A 40 -0.62 12.10 5.63
N TRP A 41 -0.36 11.62 4.43
CA TRP A 41 0.96 11.52 3.84
C TRP A 41 1.21 12.65 2.85
N THR A 42 2.42 13.19 2.85
CA THR A 42 2.88 14.18 1.87
C THR A 42 3.77 13.50 0.85
N ARG A 43 3.55 13.77 -0.44
CA ARG A 43 4.34 13.18 -1.52
C ARG A 43 5.11 14.24 -2.28
N THR A 44 4.54 14.79 -3.35
CA THR A 44 5.26 15.68 -4.26
C THR A 44 4.60 17.04 -4.48
N VAL A 45 5.40 17.98 -4.99
CA VAL A 45 4.99 19.28 -5.53
C VAL A 45 5.69 19.52 -6.86
N GLY A 46 5.08 20.28 -7.76
CA GLY A 46 5.71 20.61 -9.03
C GLY A 46 4.95 21.60 -9.89
N PRO A 47 5.60 22.16 -10.93
CA PRO A 47 4.96 23.02 -11.92
C PRO A 47 3.89 22.30 -12.72
N TYR A 48 2.70 22.91 -12.84
CA TYR A 48 1.64 22.37 -13.70
C TYR A 48 2.04 22.35 -15.18
N ASN A 49 2.85 23.32 -15.63
CA ASN A 49 3.27 23.41 -17.01
C ASN A 49 4.40 22.42 -17.39
N ASN A 50 5.05 21.77 -16.42
CA ASN A 50 6.10 20.78 -16.65
C ASN A 50 5.91 19.54 -15.76
N PRO A 51 5.01 18.61 -16.12
CA PRO A 51 4.67 17.46 -15.28
C PRO A 51 5.82 16.47 -15.01
N LYS A 52 6.92 16.56 -15.76
CA LYS A 52 8.10 15.70 -15.55
C LYS A 52 8.95 16.15 -14.37
N GLU A 53 8.80 17.40 -13.97
CA GLU A 53 9.54 18.01 -12.87
C GLU A 53 8.70 17.88 -11.59
N THR A 54 9.17 17.05 -10.68
CA THR A 54 8.54 16.80 -9.39
C THR A 54 9.58 16.90 -8.29
N TYR A 55 9.19 17.53 -7.19
CA TYR A 55 10.01 17.74 -6.01
C TYR A 55 9.28 17.19 -4.79
N ASN A 56 10.01 16.90 -3.71
CA ASN A 56 9.41 16.53 -2.43
C ASN A 56 8.51 17.69 -1.93
N TYR A 57 7.37 17.38 -1.32
CA TYR A 57 6.47 18.37 -0.73
C TYR A 57 7.18 19.43 0.13
N TYR A 58 8.16 19.02 0.95
CA TYR A 58 8.91 19.92 1.84
C TYR A 58 10.06 20.69 1.15
N SER A 59 10.19 20.59 -0.17
CA SER A 59 11.08 21.46 -0.95
C SER A 59 10.61 22.92 -0.92
N LEU A 60 9.29 23.12 -0.86
CA LEU A 60 8.70 24.41 -0.56
C LEU A 60 8.72 24.67 0.94
N PRO A 61 8.76 25.93 1.39
CA PRO A 61 8.93 26.28 2.80
C PRO A 61 7.61 26.14 3.58
N PHE A 62 6.94 25.00 3.44
CA PHE A 62 5.83 24.59 4.29
C PHE A 62 6.32 24.27 5.70
N CYS A 63 5.35 24.09 6.59
CA CYS A 63 5.67 23.66 7.94
C CYS A 63 6.10 22.20 7.94
N ASN A 64 7.39 22.01 8.15
CA ASN A 64 7.97 20.72 8.46
C ASN A 64 7.99 20.55 9.99
N ARG A 65 7.40 19.46 10.49
CA ARG A 65 7.50 19.10 11.91
C ARG A 65 8.76 18.26 12.09
N ALA A 66 9.52 18.54 13.14
CA ALA A 66 10.86 17.98 13.35
C ALA A 66 10.92 16.44 13.47
N GLU A 67 9.77 15.76 13.54
CA GLU A 67 9.62 14.31 13.73
C GLU A 67 8.99 13.61 12.51
N ASN A 68 9.07 14.23 11.32
CA ASN A 68 8.62 13.58 10.10
C ASN A 68 9.56 12.40 9.78
N TYR A 69 9.04 11.18 9.87
CA TYR A 69 9.76 9.99 9.42
C TYR A 69 9.37 9.63 8.00
N ILE A 70 10.32 9.01 7.29
CA ILE A 70 10.11 8.46 5.94
C ILE A 70 9.41 7.12 6.10
N GLU A 71 8.29 6.93 5.40
CA GLU A 71 7.62 5.64 5.36
C GLU A 71 8.45 4.64 4.54
N THR A 72 8.44 3.37 4.92
CA THR A 72 9.00 2.30 4.07
C THR A 72 8.15 2.13 2.83
N ASN A 73 8.54 2.85 1.78
CA ASN A 73 7.94 2.82 0.45
C ASN A 73 7.93 1.42 -0.16
N ALA A 74 6.98 1.18 -1.08
CA ALA A 74 7.00 0.00 -1.92
C ALA A 74 8.24 0.00 -2.84
N ILE A 75 8.71 -1.18 -3.25
CA ILE A 75 9.92 -1.32 -4.11
C ILE A 75 9.82 -0.45 -5.38
N GLY A 76 8.63 -0.35 -5.98
CA GLY A 76 8.40 0.49 -7.16
C GLY A 76 8.59 1.99 -6.91
N GLU A 77 8.28 2.48 -5.71
CA GLU A 77 8.43 3.89 -5.32
C GLU A 77 9.87 4.23 -4.98
N VAL A 78 10.59 3.29 -4.34
CA VAL A 78 12.04 3.42 -4.11
C VAL A 78 12.80 3.52 -5.44
N LEU A 79 12.48 2.66 -6.41
CA LEU A 79 13.09 2.72 -7.75
C LEU A 79 12.68 3.98 -8.53
N GLY A 80 11.49 4.51 -8.28
CA GLY A 80 11.02 5.78 -8.82
C GLY A 80 11.65 7.01 -8.16
N GLY A 81 12.39 6.84 -7.05
CA GLY A 81 12.97 7.93 -6.29
C GLY A 81 11.94 8.84 -5.61
N VAL A 82 10.73 8.33 -5.36
CA VAL A 82 9.65 9.09 -4.73
C VAL A 82 9.68 8.83 -3.23
N GLU A 83 9.78 9.89 -2.44
CA GLU A 83 9.74 9.82 -0.97
C GLU A 83 8.33 10.17 -0.47
N ILE A 84 7.78 9.33 0.40
CA ILE A 84 6.52 9.60 1.11
C ILE A 84 6.87 9.93 2.55
N MET A 85 6.39 11.07 3.02
CA MET A 85 6.69 11.58 4.36
C MET A 85 5.41 11.72 5.18
N HIS A 86 5.49 11.34 6.45
CA HIS A 86 4.40 11.50 7.39
C HIS A 86 4.18 12.99 7.69
N SER A 87 2.96 13.52 7.50
CA SER A 87 2.70 14.95 7.77
C SER A 87 2.58 15.28 9.27
N LEU A 88 2.44 14.25 10.12
CA LEU A 88 2.13 14.33 11.56
C LEU A 88 0.80 15.03 11.87
N ILE A 89 -0.04 15.35 10.88
CA ILE A 89 -1.35 15.95 11.10
C ILE A 89 -2.33 14.85 11.48
N GLY A 90 -2.78 14.85 12.74
CA GLY A 90 -3.79 13.90 13.23
C GLY A 90 -5.19 14.30 12.76
N ILE A 91 -5.72 13.56 11.78
CA ILE A 91 -7.10 13.67 11.32
C ILE A 91 -7.87 12.51 11.95
N ALA A 92 -9.08 12.73 12.46
CA ALA A 92 -9.91 11.68 13.04
C ALA A 92 -11.05 11.31 12.09
N PHE A 93 -11.24 10.02 11.82
CA PHE A 93 -12.29 9.53 10.93
C PHE A 93 -13.68 9.84 11.48
N LEU A 94 -14.55 10.41 10.65
CA LEU A 94 -15.94 10.80 11.00
C LEU A 94 -16.08 11.69 12.24
N LYS A 95 -15.00 12.34 12.68
CA LYS A 95 -15.02 13.26 13.82
C LYS A 95 -14.53 14.63 13.39
N ASN A 96 -15.36 15.65 13.59
CA ASN A 96 -14.93 17.02 13.38
C ASN A 96 -13.81 17.36 14.36
N VAL A 97 -12.68 17.81 13.82
CA VAL A 97 -11.55 18.33 14.59
C VAL A 97 -11.64 19.85 14.52
N ASP A 98 -11.62 20.49 15.70
CA ASP A 98 -11.62 21.95 15.78
C ASP A 98 -10.39 22.53 15.07
N LYS A 99 -10.56 23.69 14.43
CA LYS A 99 -9.46 24.33 13.70
C LYS A 99 -8.33 24.67 14.66
N SER A 100 -7.21 23.99 14.51
CA SER A 100 -6.00 24.22 15.27
C SER A 100 -4.87 24.75 14.39
N LEU A 101 -3.98 25.54 14.99
CA LEU A 101 -2.76 25.97 14.33
C LEU A 101 -1.81 24.78 14.20
N ILE A 102 -1.55 24.33 12.98
CA ILE A 102 -0.56 23.27 12.72
C ILE A 102 0.85 23.72 13.14
N CYS A 103 1.17 24.99 12.85
CA CYS A 103 2.48 25.62 13.01
C CYS A 103 2.38 27.15 12.81
N GLN A 104 3.40 27.88 13.27
CA GLN A 104 3.63 29.28 12.87
C GLN A 104 4.85 29.34 11.94
N LEU A 105 4.62 29.76 10.69
CA LEU A 105 5.69 29.94 9.72
C LEU A 105 6.10 31.41 9.69
N LYS A 106 7.36 31.70 10.04
CA LYS A 106 7.95 33.01 9.80
C LYS A 106 8.37 33.09 8.33
N LEU A 107 7.70 33.95 7.56
CA LEU A 107 8.01 34.24 6.17
C LEU A 107 9.19 35.22 6.13
N ASP A 108 10.31 34.72 5.60
CA ASP A 108 11.49 35.52 5.28
C ASP A 108 11.48 35.89 3.79
N GLU A 109 12.31 36.84 3.37
CA GLU A 109 12.35 37.31 1.98
C GLU A 109 12.56 36.16 0.99
N ASP A 110 13.48 35.24 1.30
CA ASP A 110 13.77 34.06 0.49
C ASP A 110 12.57 33.10 0.39
N LYS A 111 11.85 32.89 1.50
CA LYS A 111 10.67 32.00 1.53
C LYS A 111 9.50 32.62 0.77
N VAL A 112 9.33 33.94 0.87
CA VAL A 112 8.33 34.69 0.10
C VAL A 112 8.63 34.56 -1.39
N LYS A 113 9.90 34.70 -1.78
CA LYS A 113 10.32 34.51 -3.17
C LYS A 113 9.99 33.11 -3.69
N GLN A 114 10.32 32.07 -2.94
CA GLN A 114 9.98 30.69 -3.34
C GLN A 114 8.47 30.47 -3.52
N PHE A 115 7.64 30.97 -2.59
CA PHE A 115 6.19 30.86 -2.76
C PHE A 115 5.66 31.67 -3.94
N LYS A 116 6.24 32.84 -4.19
CA LYS A 116 5.89 33.67 -5.35
C LYS A 116 6.20 32.94 -6.64
N ASP A 117 7.39 32.38 -6.77
CA ASP A 117 7.81 31.61 -7.95
C ASP A 117 6.91 30.37 -8.15
N ALA A 118 6.52 29.70 -7.06
CA ALA A 118 5.58 28.58 -7.09
C ALA A 118 4.17 29.00 -7.56
N ILE A 119 3.68 30.17 -7.13
CA ILE A 119 2.39 30.72 -7.58
C ILE A 119 2.44 31.06 -9.06
N GLU A 120 3.47 31.78 -9.51
CA GLU A 120 3.63 32.19 -10.91
C GLU A 120 3.68 30.99 -11.86
N ASN A 121 4.33 29.90 -11.45
CA ASN A 121 4.42 28.66 -12.21
C ASN A 121 3.24 27.70 -12.00
N ARG A 122 2.19 28.12 -11.28
CA ARG A 122 1.01 27.29 -10.95
C ARG A 122 1.40 25.94 -10.35
N TYR A 123 2.22 25.96 -9.31
CA TYR A 123 2.61 24.74 -8.63
C TYR A 123 1.40 24.02 -8.04
N TRP A 124 1.38 22.71 -8.21
CA TRP A 124 0.45 21.80 -7.57
C TRP A 124 1.16 21.02 -6.46
N PHE A 125 0.37 20.47 -5.55
CA PHE A 125 0.81 19.58 -4.49
C PHE A 125 -0.03 18.32 -4.46
N GLU A 126 0.57 17.22 -4.00
CA GLU A 126 -0.05 15.90 -3.89
C GLU A 126 0.11 15.36 -2.47
N LEU A 127 -1.01 14.94 -1.89
CA LEU A 127 -1.12 14.33 -0.58
C LEU A 127 -1.85 12.99 -0.71
N TYR A 128 -1.64 12.09 0.24
CA TYR A 128 -2.33 10.80 0.29
C TYR A 128 -3.02 10.61 1.63
N ILE A 129 -4.26 10.11 1.57
CA ILE A 129 -5.02 9.64 2.74
C ILE A 129 -5.51 8.25 2.38
N ASP A 130 -5.07 7.21 3.08
CA ASP A 130 -5.50 5.82 2.83
C ASP A 130 -5.45 5.44 1.34
N ASP A 131 -4.28 5.62 0.72
CA ASP A 131 -4.04 5.38 -0.72
C ASP A 131 -4.89 6.21 -1.70
N LEU A 132 -5.72 7.14 -1.22
CA LEU A 132 -6.43 8.09 -2.06
C LEU A 132 -5.60 9.35 -2.28
N PRO A 133 -5.13 9.61 -3.51
CA PRO A 133 -4.39 10.82 -3.81
C PRO A 133 -5.31 12.04 -3.86
N MET A 134 -4.85 13.12 -3.25
CA MET A 134 -5.49 14.43 -3.25
C MET A 134 -4.55 15.46 -3.85
N TRP A 135 -5.10 16.34 -4.67
CA TRP A 135 -4.35 17.33 -5.43
C TRP A 135 -4.88 18.71 -5.15
N GLY A 136 -4.00 19.70 -5.18
CA GLY A 136 -4.41 21.10 -5.08
C GLY A 136 -3.36 22.04 -5.64
N PHE A 137 -3.75 23.29 -5.85
CA PHE A 137 -2.81 24.34 -6.24
C PHE A 137 -2.35 25.16 -5.04
N ILE A 138 -1.07 25.51 -5.03
CA ILE A 138 -0.47 26.34 -3.98
C ILE A 138 -1.14 27.71 -3.87
N VAL A 139 -1.49 28.31 -5.02
CA VAL A 139 -2.17 29.60 -5.07
C VAL A 139 -3.51 29.57 -4.33
N SER A 140 -4.30 28.51 -4.50
CA SER A 140 -5.59 28.37 -3.82
C SER A 140 -5.40 28.28 -2.31
N MET A 141 -4.47 27.44 -1.85
CA MET A 141 -4.18 27.30 -0.42
C MET A 141 -3.76 28.64 0.21
N ILE A 142 -2.88 29.39 -0.45
CA ILE A 142 -2.39 30.68 0.06
C ILE A 142 -3.50 31.72 0.08
N ILE A 143 -4.29 31.85 -0.99
CA ILE A 143 -5.42 32.79 -1.06
C ILE A 143 -6.41 32.53 0.08
N VAL A 144 -6.81 31.27 0.28
CA VAL A 144 -7.76 30.89 1.34
C VAL A 144 -7.23 31.26 2.72
N LYS A 145 -5.93 31.05 2.96
CA LYS A 145 -5.31 31.36 4.24
C LYS A 145 -5.24 32.87 4.48
N THR A 146 -4.93 33.66 3.45
CA THR A 146 -4.92 35.13 3.50
C THR A 146 -6.32 35.67 3.74
N LEU A 147 -7.30 35.24 2.94
CA LEU A 147 -8.71 35.64 3.08
C LEU A 147 -9.26 35.29 4.47
N ARG A 148 -8.95 34.10 4.98
CA ARG A 148 -9.37 33.69 6.34
C ARG A 148 -8.72 34.56 7.41
N ASN A 149 -7.44 34.89 7.27
CA ASN A 149 -6.76 35.75 8.23
C ASN A 149 -7.33 37.18 8.21
N ASP A 150 -7.68 37.68 7.02
CA ASP A 150 -8.30 39.00 6.86
C ASP A 150 -9.71 39.01 7.45
N ASN A 151 -10.55 38.01 7.15
CA ASN A 151 -11.88 37.88 7.76
C ASN A 151 -11.83 37.73 9.28
N ARG A 152 -10.85 36.99 9.82
CA ARG A 152 -10.64 36.86 11.28
C ARG A 152 -10.38 38.21 11.96
N LYS A 153 -9.84 39.19 11.22
CA LYS A 153 -9.64 40.56 11.74
C LYS A 153 -10.97 41.31 11.92
N TYR A 154 -12.05 40.85 11.29
CA TYR A 154 -13.36 41.52 11.27
C TYR A 154 -14.53 40.69 11.85
N ALA A 155 -14.36 39.38 12.09
CA ALA A 155 -15.45 38.50 12.51
C ALA A 155 -15.55 38.35 14.04
N HIS A 156 -16.67 38.79 14.61
CA HIS A 156 -17.25 38.26 15.85
C HIS A 156 -18.27 37.16 15.48
N GLN A 157 -17.89 35.88 15.58
CA GLN A 157 -18.71 34.67 15.27
C GLN A 157 -19.18 34.61 13.78
N GLU A 158 -19.31 33.51 13.06
CA GLU A 158 -19.45 32.07 13.31
C GLU A 158 -18.84 31.35 12.10
N GLU A 159 -18.04 30.33 12.34
CA GLU A 159 -17.23 29.70 11.31
C GLU A 159 -17.96 28.52 10.66
N ASP A 160 -18.75 28.79 9.63
CA ASP A 160 -19.18 27.73 8.73
C ASP A 160 -17.97 27.24 7.92
N GLY A 161 -17.68 25.96 8.10
CA GLY A 161 -16.58 25.24 7.49
C GLY A 161 -16.65 25.28 5.97
N VAL A 162 -15.98 26.27 5.38
CA VAL A 162 -15.47 26.13 4.01
C VAL A 162 -14.26 25.19 4.09
N MET A 163 -14.55 23.90 4.25
CA MET A 163 -13.76 22.85 3.63
C MET A 163 -14.05 22.98 2.14
N GLU A 164 -13.46 24.01 1.55
CA GLU A 164 -13.44 24.21 0.12
C GLU A 164 -13.00 22.89 -0.46
N ARG A 165 -13.85 22.30 -1.30
CA ARG A 165 -13.56 21.06 -2.02
C ARG A 165 -12.11 21.17 -2.49
N LEU A 166 -11.20 20.46 -1.81
CA LEU A 166 -9.90 20.18 -2.37
C LEU A 166 -10.27 19.38 -3.61
N VAL A 167 -10.34 20.09 -4.74
CA VAL A 167 -10.81 19.52 -5.97
C VAL A 167 -9.85 18.40 -6.21
N VAL A 168 -10.33 17.16 -6.15
CA VAL A 168 -9.58 15.99 -6.62
C VAL A 168 -9.45 16.19 -8.14
N MET A 169 -8.56 17.10 -8.52
CA MET A 169 -8.26 17.45 -9.88
C MET A 169 -7.26 16.39 -10.29
N SER A 170 -7.76 15.27 -10.79
CA SER A 170 -6.93 14.15 -11.24
C SER A 170 -6.29 14.50 -12.58
N PRO A 171 -4.98 14.79 -12.68
CA PRO A 171 -4.31 14.75 -13.96
C PRO A 171 -3.89 13.29 -14.15
N HIS A 172 -4.80 12.47 -14.68
CA HIS A 172 -4.60 11.04 -14.94
C HIS A 172 -4.39 10.19 -13.68
N GLN A 173 -5.48 9.61 -13.21
CA GLN A 173 -5.47 8.59 -12.18
C GLN A 173 -4.62 7.40 -12.63
N PRO A 174 -3.57 7.00 -11.88
CA PRO A 174 -2.99 5.68 -12.03
C PRO A 174 -4.11 4.68 -11.77
N HIS A 175 -4.25 3.74 -12.69
CA HIS A 175 -5.34 2.78 -12.71
C HIS A 175 -5.57 2.16 -11.33
N GLY A 176 -6.85 1.97 -10.97
CA GLY A 176 -7.23 1.11 -9.85
C GLY A 176 -6.51 -0.25 -9.92
N PRO A 177 -6.50 -1.02 -8.82
CA PRO A 177 -5.67 -2.22 -8.71
C PRO A 177 -5.77 -3.04 -9.99
N PRO A 178 -4.63 -3.34 -10.66
CA PRO A 178 -4.67 -3.93 -11.99
C PRO A 178 -5.48 -5.21 -11.91
N ARG A 179 -6.44 -5.41 -12.83
CA ARG A 179 -7.29 -6.62 -12.87
C ARG A 179 -6.46 -7.91 -12.91
N VAL A 180 -5.22 -7.80 -13.37
CA VAL A 180 -4.22 -8.87 -13.41
C VAL A 180 -3.67 -9.24 -12.03
N LEU A 181 -3.75 -8.38 -11.00
CA LEU A 181 -3.25 -8.69 -9.65
C LEU A 181 -3.94 -9.92 -9.05
N VAL A 182 -5.26 -10.05 -9.29
CA VAL A 182 -6.05 -11.23 -8.89
C VAL A 182 -5.59 -12.48 -9.65
N LEU A 183 -5.21 -12.34 -10.93
CA LEU A 183 -4.66 -13.44 -11.73
C LEU A 183 -3.23 -13.80 -11.30
N ILE A 184 -2.44 -12.82 -10.88
CA ILE A 184 -1.07 -13.04 -10.37
C ILE A 184 -1.12 -13.70 -8.99
N SER A 185 -1.98 -13.25 -8.08
CA SER A 185 -2.15 -13.90 -6.78
C SER A 185 -2.70 -15.32 -6.94
N ALA A 186 -3.63 -15.54 -7.87
CA ALA A 186 -4.09 -16.88 -8.24
C ALA A 186 -2.98 -17.74 -8.88
N ALA A 187 -2.14 -17.17 -9.75
CA ALA A 187 -1.02 -17.87 -10.39
C ALA A 187 0.10 -18.22 -9.38
N VAL A 188 0.40 -17.34 -8.45
CA VAL A 188 1.37 -17.59 -7.37
C VAL A 188 0.82 -18.62 -6.38
N GLY A 189 -0.48 -18.53 -6.03
CA GLY A 189 -1.17 -19.50 -5.18
C GLY A 189 -1.18 -20.91 -5.79
N THR A 190 -1.51 -21.02 -7.07
CA THR A 190 -1.47 -22.29 -7.82
C THR A 190 -0.05 -22.82 -8.00
N GLY A 191 0.93 -21.94 -8.22
CA GLY A 191 2.36 -22.30 -8.29
C GLY A 191 2.88 -22.90 -6.97
N ALA A 192 2.60 -22.25 -5.84
CA ALA A 192 2.98 -22.75 -4.51
C ALA A 192 2.30 -24.10 -4.19
N GLN A 193 1.02 -24.24 -4.56
CA GLN A 193 0.27 -25.49 -4.41
C GLN A 193 0.86 -26.63 -5.26
N LEU A 194 1.30 -26.35 -6.48
CA LEU A 194 1.96 -27.33 -7.37
C LEU A 194 3.35 -27.73 -6.87
N VAL A 195 4.16 -26.78 -6.38
CA VAL A 195 5.49 -27.09 -5.83
C VAL A 195 5.38 -27.96 -4.57
N PHE A 196 4.42 -27.65 -3.69
CA PHE A 196 4.16 -28.48 -2.51
C PHE A 196 3.70 -29.90 -2.89
N LEU A 197 2.83 -30.03 -3.90
CA LEU A 197 2.39 -31.32 -4.41
C LEU A 197 3.54 -32.13 -5.01
N LEU A 198 4.41 -31.50 -5.81
CA LEU A 198 5.59 -32.15 -6.37
C LEU A 198 6.51 -32.69 -5.27
N LEU A 199 6.76 -31.90 -4.22
CA LEU A 199 7.57 -32.34 -3.08
C LEU A 199 6.94 -33.51 -2.32
N LEU A 200 5.62 -33.49 -2.11
CA LEU A 200 4.92 -34.56 -1.40
C LEU A 200 4.95 -35.88 -2.20
N VAL A 201 4.69 -35.82 -3.51
CA VAL A 201 4.78 -37.00 -4.40
C VAL A 201 6.20 -37.55 -4.42
N MET A 202 7.22 -36.69 -4.47
CA MET A 202 8.63 -37.10 -4.39
C MET A 202 8.95 -37.80 -3.06
N LEU A 203 8.48 -37.29 -1.92
CA LEU A 203 8.70 -37.93 -0.62
C LEU A 203 8.02 -39.32 -0.54
N VAL A 204 6.77 -39.42 -0.99
CA VAL A 204 6.01 -40.67 -0.92
C VAL A 204 6.60 -41.74 -1.86
N THR A 205 7.07 -41.36 -3.05
CA THR A 205 7.77 -42.29 -3.96
C THR A 205 9.09 -42.79 -3.38
N ILE A 206 9.86 -41.94 -2.70
CA ILE A 206 11.08 -42.34 -1.99
C ILE A 206 10.76 -43.31 -0.85
N VAL A 207 9.77 -43.01 -0.01
CA VAL A 207 9.37 -43.90 1.09
C VAL A 207 8.82 -45.23 0.56
N GLY A 208 8.02 -45.21 -0.50
CA GLY A 208 7.46 -46.41 -1.12
C GLY A 208 8.53 -47.33 -1.70
N THR A 209 9.53 -46.77 -2.39
CA THR A 209 10.66 -47.55 -2.94
C THR A 209 11.57 -48.09 -1.84
N LEU A 210 11.83 -47.32 -0.78
CA LEU A 210 12.58 -47.79 0.39
C LEU A 210 11.84 -48.92 1.13
N TYR A 211 10.52 -48.80 1.29
CA TYR A 211 9.72 -49.83 1.96
C TYR A 211 9.64 -51.12 1.13
N LEU A 212 9.40 -51.03 -0.18
CA LEU A 212 9.45 -52.19 -1.08
C LEU A 212 10.83 -52.84 -1.14
N GLY A 213 11.90 -52.03 -1.15
CA GLY A 213 13.28 -52.52 -1.08
C GLY A 213 13.57 -53.24 0.24
N TYR A 214 13.10 -52.71 1.37
CA TYR A 214 13.23 -53.35 2.68
C TYR A 214 12.45 -54.67 2.75
N VAL A 215 11.21 -54.69 2.27
CA VAL A 215 10.37 -55.90 2.24
C VAL A 215 10.94 -56.97 1.31
N LEU A 216 11.48 -56.59 0.15
CA LEU A 216 12.13 -57.53 -0.77
C LEU A 216 13.47 -58.06 -0.21
N HIS A 217 14.25 -57.23 0.48
CA HIS A 217 15.48 -57.67 1.15
C HIS A 217 15.16 -58.64 2.30
N PHE A 218 14.16 -58.33 3.12
CA PHE A 218 13.70 -59.21 4.20
C PHE A 218 13.20 -60.55 3.65
N SER A 219 12.44 -60.53 2.55
CA SER A 219 11.95 -61.75 1.89
C SER A 219 13.06 -62.57 1.22
N TYR A 220 14.17 -61.94 0.81
CA TYR A 220 15.36 -62.64 0.30
C TYR A 220 16.19 -63.27 1.42
N ASP A 221 16.36 -62.58 2.55
CA ASP A 221 17.05 -63.12 3.73
C ASP A 221 16.31 -64.31 4.36
N GLU A 222 14.97 -64.28 4.33
CA GLU A 222 14.13 -65.39 4.80
C GLU A 222 14.22 -66.63 3.87
N LEU A 223 14.38 -66.42 2.55
CA LEU A 223 14.52 -67.50 1.56
C LEU A 223 15.94 -68.10 1.50
N LEU A 224 16.95 -67.43 2.08
CA LEU A 224 18.35 -67.89 2.15
C LEU A 224 18.66 -68.65 3.45
N MET A 225 17.68 -68.74 4.36
CA MET A 225 17.75 -69.49 5.62
C MET A 225 16.98 -70.83 5.60
N GLU A 226 16.42 -71.23 4.45
CA GLU A 226 15.73 -72.52 4.23
C GLU A 226 16.55 -73.48 3.35
#